data_AF-A0A4Y2EDN3-F1
#
_entry.id   AF-A0A4Y2EDN3-F1
#
_cell.length_a   1.000
_cell.length_b   1.000
_cell.length_c   1.000
_cell.angle_alpha   90.00
_cell.angle_beta   90.00
_cell.angle_gamma   90.00
#
_symmetry.space_group_name_H-M   'P 1'
#
loop_
_entity.id
_entity.type
_entity.pdbx_description
1 polymer ?
#
loop_
_entity_poly.entity_id
_entity_poly.type
_entity_poly.pdbx_seq_one_letter_code
_entity_poly.pdbx_strand_id
1 'polypeptide(L)'
;MAAKMASTIFNTTVSVNYLKKFVKNRCHSNWQSQWNHEMQNKLHAIKPTVQDWESFNNRKRDTILTRLRIGHTRFTHRHLLLGEVPPTCPNCDCTTSVTHILIECPLFNSQRQHFFQTTSVTLSALVGFSPHNQLFSFLKSIGFYTLI
;
A
#
# COMPACT_ATOMS: atom_id res chain seq x y z
N MET A 1 53.99 -35.80 -22.48
CA MET A 1 54.29 -34.60 -21.68
C MET A 1 52.95 -33.92 -21.39
N ALA A 2 52.39 -34.07 -20.19
CA ALA A 2 51.06 -33.56 -19.84
C ALA A 2 51.21 -32.25 -19.04
N ALA A 3 50.65 -31.16 -19.57
CA ALA A 3 50.66 -29.85 -18.91
C ALA A 3 49.60 -29.83 -17.80
N LYS A 4 50.03 -29.77 -16.54
CA LYS A 4 49.17 -29.63 -15.37
C LYS A 4 48.69 -28.16 -15.32
N MET A 5 47.43 -27.91 -15.66
CA MET A 5 46.85 -26.57 -15.53
C MET A 5 46.75 -26.23 -14.04
N ALA A 6 47.54 -25.26 -13.58
CA ALA A 6 47.44 -24.73 -12.23
C ALA A 6 46.18 -23.87 -12.14
N SER A 7 45.18 -24.32 -11.39
CA SER A 7 44.05 -23.48 -11.00
C SER A 7 44.54 -22.46 -9.99
N THR A 8 44.78 -21.22 -10.43
CA THR A 8 45.10 -20.11 -9.55
C THR A 8 43.89 -19.85 -8.66
N ILE A 9 43.94 -20.34 -7.41
CA ILE A 9 42.94 -20.00 -6.40
C ILE A 9 43.16 -18.53 -6.07
N PHE A 10 42.32 -17.66 -6.61
CA PHE A 10 42.26 -16.26 -6.19
C PHE A 10 41.72 -16.23 -4.76
N ASN A 11 42.63 -16.12 -3.78
CA ASN A 11 42.28 -15.79 -2.40
C ASN A 11 41.93 -14.30 -2.32
N THR A 12 40.80 -13.92 -2.90
CA THR A 12 40.30 -12.56 -2.83
C THR A 12 39.70 -12.35 -1.45
N THR A 13 40.32 -11.49 -0.64
CA THR A 13 39.75 -11.10 0.66
C THR A 13 38.54 -10.19 0.42
N VAL A 14 37.35 -10.77 0.45
CA VAL A 14 36.09 -10.01 0.34
C VAL A 14 35.75 -9.41 1.70
N SER A 15 35.48 -8.10 1.74
CA SER A 15 35.04 -7.44 2.98
C SER A 15 33.75 -8.07 3.50
N VAL A 16 33.68 -8.33 4.80
CA VAL A 16 32.46 -8.81 5.48
C VAL A 16 31.27 -7.86 5.22
N ASN A 17 31.51 -6.55 5.11
CA ASN A 17 30.46 -5.58 4.81
C ASN A 17 29.88 -5.77 3.39
N TYR A 18 30.73 -6.14 2.44
CA TYR A 18 30.29 -6.49 1.08
C TYR A 18 29.43 -7.75 1.09
N LEU A 19 29.86 -8.81 1.79
CA LEU A 19 29.08 -10.04 1.90
C LEU A 19 27.72 -9.79 2.59
N LYS A 20 27.69 -9.02 3.67
CA LYS A 20 26.45 -8.61 4.35
C LYS A 20 25.49 -7.87 3.40
N LYS A 21 26.02 -6.90 2.64
CA LYS A 21 25.22 -6.15 1.65
C LYS A 21 24.70 -7.07 0.54
N PHE A 22 25.55 -7.97 0.04
CA PHE A 22 25.17 -8.92 -1.00
C PHE A 22 24.03 -9.85 -0.55
N VAL A 23 24.15 -10.45 0.65
CA VAL A 23 23.11 -11.32 1.22
C VAL A 23 21.81 -10.54 1.42
N LYS A 24 21.89 -9.34 2.03
CA LYS A 24 20.71 -8.47 2.23
C LYS A 24 20.00 -8.17 0.90
N ASN A 25 20.77 -7.78 -0.12
CA ASN A 25 20.22 -7.49 -1.45
C ASN A 25 19.59 -8.73 -2.07
N ARG A 26 20.21 -9.91 -1.96
CA ARG A 26 19.66 -11.15 -2.50
C ARG A 26 18.34 -11.53 -1.81
N CYS A 27 18.28 -11.44 -0.49
CA CYS A 27 17.04 -11.67 0.26
C CYS A 27 15.94 -10.69 -0.16
N HIS A 28 16.28 -9.40 -0.28
CA HIS A 28 15.34 -8.36 -0.71
C HIS A 28 14.83 -8.60 -2.14
N SER A 29 15.71 -8.93 -3.08
CA SER A 29 15.32 -9.25 -4.46
C SER A 29 14.41 -10.47 -4.55
N ASN A 30 14.69 -11.52 -3.76
CA ASN A 30 13.82 -12.69 -3.70
C ASN A 30 12.44 -12.33 -3.14
N TRP A 31 12.38 -11.50 -2.09
CA TRP A 31 11.12 -11.06 -1.50
C TRP A 31 10.33 -10.17 -2.48
N GLN A 32 10.99 -9.22 -3.14
CA GLN A 32 10.37 -8.42 -4.19
C GLN A 32 9.84 -9.28 -5.34
N SER A 33 10.59 -10.32 -5.73
CA SER A 33 10.13 -11.27 -6.75
C SER A 33 8.86 -11.98 -6.32
N GLN A 34 8.82 -12.54 -5.10
CA GLN A 34 7.59 -13.16 -4.57
C GLN A 34 6.44 -12.17 -4.52
N TRP A 35 6.69 -10.95 -4.03
CA TRP A 35 5.68 -9.89 -3.96
C TRP A 35 5.07 -9.56 -5.33
N ASN A 36 5.89 -9.51 -6.39
CA ASN A 36 5.41 -9.27 -7.75
C ASN A 36 4.54 -10.40 -8.32
N HIS A 37 4.64 -11.63 -7.79
CA HIS A 37 3.82 -12.76 -8.21
C HIS A 37 2.49 -12.85 -7.47
N GLU A 38 2.30 -12.07 -6.39
CA GLU A 38 1.05 -12.02 -5.62
C GLU A 38 -0.03 -11.18 -6.32
N MET A 39 -0.53 -11.69 -7.44
CA MET A 39 -1.44 -10.97 -8.35
C MET A 39 -2.82 -10.67 -7.75
N GLN A 40 -3.22 -11.37 -6.68
CA GLN A 40 -4.53 -11.21 -6.02
C GLN A 40 -4.48 -10.29 -4.78
N ASN A 41 -3.41 -9.52 -4.62
CA ASN A 41 -3.24 -8.64 -3.47
C ASN A 41 -3.64 -7.20 -3.78
N LYS A 42 -4.73 -6.72 -3.17
CA LYS A 42 -5.19 -5.33 -3.28
C LYS A 42 -4.11 -4.31 -2.85
N LEU A 43 -3.27 -4.67 -1.89
CA LEU A 43 -2.18 -3.80 -1.41
C LEU A 43 -1.07 -3.66 -2.45
N HIS A 44 -0.83 -4.68 -3.29
CA HIS A 44 0.20 -4.62 -4.33
C HIS A 44 -0.06 -3.49 -5.33
N ALA A 45 -1.33 -3.23 -5.66
CA ALA A 45 -1.71 -2.11 -6.54
C ALA A 45 -1.31 -0.72 -5.98
N ILE A 46 -1.17 -0.60 -4.66
CA ILE A 46 -0.77 0.62 -3.95
C ILE A 46 0.73 0.61 -3.63
N LYS A 47 1.29 -0.59 -3.40
CA LYS A 47 2.64 -0.83 -2.92
C LYS A 47 3.37 -1.82 -3.83
N PRO A 48 3.83 -1.42 -5.02
CA PRO A 48 4.53 -2.33 -5.93
C PRO A 48 5.91 -2.75 -5.40
N THR A 49 6.52 -1.94 -4.53
CA THR A 49 7.87 -2.21 -4.00
C THR A 49 7.83 -2.61 -2.52
N VAL A 50 8.64 -3.62 -2.18
CA VAL A 50 8.86 -4.07 -0.82
C VAL A 50 9.82 -3.10 -0.13
N GLN A 51 9.28 -1.99 0.34
CA GLN A 51 10.02 -1.00 1.13
C GLN A 51 9.14 -0.50 2.27
N ASP A 52 9.73 0.13 3.28
CA ASP A 52 8.94 0.68 4.38
C ASP A 52 8.06 1.83 3.91
N TRP A 53 6.97 2.07 4.63
CA TRP A 53 6.18 3.28 4.46
C TRP A 53 6.81 4.42 5.26
N GLU A 54 6.76 5.63 4.72
CA GLU A 54 7.09 6.82 5.51
C GLU A 54 6.05 7.00 6.62
N SER A 55 6.53 7.31 7.84
CA SER A 55 5.66 7.63 8.98
C SER A 55 5.41 9.13 9.05
N PHE A 56 4.19 9.51 9.41
CA PHE A 56 3.84 10.90 9.70
C PHE A 56 4.31 11.36 11.09
N ASN A 57 5.04 10.50 11.84
CA ASN A 57 5.32 10.68 13.26
C ASN A 57 4.06 10.98 14.09
N ASN A 58 2.91 10.48 13.61
CA ASN A 58 1.61 10.66 14.22
C ASN A 58 0.86 9.33 14.13
N ARG A 59 0.85 8.62 15.25
CA ARG A 59 0.26 7.28 15.37
C ARG A 59 -1.17 7.20 14.83
N LYS A 60 -2.00 8.23 15.07
CA LYS A 60 -3.39 8.24 14.60
C LYS A 60 -3.47 8.34 13.08
N ARG A 61 -2.69 9.22 12.45
CA ARG A 61 -2.62 9.35 10.99
C ARG A 61 -2.08 8.09 10.33
N ASP A 62 -1.02 7.51 10.89
CA ASP A 62 -0.42 6.28 10.38
C ASP A 62 -1.39 5.09 10.46
N THR A 63 -2.15 4.99 11.56
CA THR A 63 -3.20 3.97 11.73
C THR A 63 -4.29 4.13 10.68
N ILE A 64 -4.78 5.36 10.48
CA ILE A 64 -5.81 5.65 9.48
C ILE A 64 -5.33 5.28 8.08
N LEU A 65 -4.13 5.69 7.69
CA LEU A 65 -3.57 5.35 6.38
C LEU A 65 -3.42 3.85 6.19
N THR A 66 -2.95 3.14 7.22
CA THR A 66 -2.82 1.69 7.17
C THR A 66 -4.18 1.03 6.94
N ARG A 67 -5.22 1.45 7.67
CA ARG A 67 -6.60 0.96 7.50
C ARG A 67 -7.16 1.26 6.11
N LEU A 68 -6.91 2.45 5.56
CA LEU A 68 -7.33 2.80 4.20
C LEU A 68 -6.63 1.94 3.14
N ARG A 69 -5.31 1.72 3.27
CA ARG A 69 -4.51 0.93 2.33
C ARG A 69 -4.97 -0.53 2.24
N ILE A 70 -5.34 -1.14 3.37
CA ILE A 70 -5.83 -2.52 3.40
C ILE A 70 -7.35 -2.61 3.20
N GLY A 71 -8.06 -1.49 3.28
CA GLY A 71 -9.53 -1.44 3.16
C GLY A 71 -10.31 -1.83 4.42
N HIS A 72 -9.63 -2.01 5.56
CA HIS A 72 -10.21 -2.50 6.81
C HIS A 72 -10.59 -1.33 7.74
N THR A 73 -11.77 -0.75 7.51
CA THR A 73 -12.34 0.27 8.39
C THR A 73 -13.47 -0.31 9.22
N ARG A 74 -13.86 0.36 10.31
CA ARG A 74 -15.07 -0.04 11.06
C ARG A 74 -16.29 -0.06 10.14
N PHE A 75 -16.42 0.91 9.24
CA PHE A 75 -17.54 0.97 8.31
C PHE A 75 -17.61 -0.26 7.39
N THR A 76 -16.50 -0.60 6.72
CA THR A 76 -16.50 -1.63 5.67
C THR A 76 -16.37 -3.05 6.22
N HIS A 77 -15.76 -3.27 7.40
CA HIS A 77 -15.45 -4.60 7.92
C HIS A 77 -16.27 -5.04 9.15
N ARG A 78 -17.00 -4.14 9.83
CA ARG A 78 -17.79 -4.52 11.02
C ARG A 78 -18.77 -5.65 10.73
N HIS A 79 -19.37 -5.66 9.55
CA HIS A 79 -20.35 -6.68 9.17
C HIS A 79 -19.76 -8.10 9.19
N LEU A 80 -18.49 -8.28 8.82
CA LEU A 80 -17.79 -9.58 8.88
C LEU A 80 -17.61 -10.07 10.32
N LEU A 81 -17.36 -9.15 11.25
CA LEU A 81 -17.17 -9.48 12.67
C LEU A 81 -18.49 -9.84 13.37
N LEU A 82 -19.60 -9.27 12.90
CA LEU A 82 -20.93 -9.44 13.50
C LEU A 82 -21.83 -10.41 12.71
N GLY A 83 -21.38 -10.91 11.55
CA GLY A 83 -22.21 -11.71 10.64
C GLY A 83 -23.38 -10.92 10.04
N GLU A 84 -23.28 -9.59 9.97
CA GLU A 84 -24.29 -8.72 9.40
C GLU A 84 -24.14 -8.63 7.87
N VAL A 85 -25.16 -8.06 7.21
CA VAL A 85 -25.12 -7.77 5.78
C VAL A 85 -24.07 -6.68 5.48
N PRO A 86 -23.28 -6.79 4.39
CA PRO A 86 -22.34 -5.75 4.00
C PRO A 86 -23.01 -4.38 3.81
N PRO A 87 -22.34 -3.28 4.18
CA PRO A 87 -22.89 -1.95 3.96
C PRO A 87 -23.03 -1.66 2.47
N THR A 88 -24.18 -1.15 2.04
CA THR A 88 -24.43 -0.73 0.66
C THR A 88 -24.35 0.79 0.53
N CYS A 89 -23.90 1.25 -0.64
CA CYS A 89 -23.85 2.67 -0.95
C CYS A 89 -25.25 3.13 -1.39
N PRO A 90 -25.90 4.06 -0.69
CA PRO A 90 -27.28 4.46 -1.00
C PRO A 90 -27.44 5.18 -2.35
N ASN A 91 -26.34 5.63 -2.95
CA ASN A 91 -26.34 6.30 -4.26
C ASN A 91 -25.99 5.35 -5.42
N CYS A 92 -25.39 4.20 -5.15
CA CYS A 92 -24.84 3.32 -6.18
C CYS A 92 -25.37 1.89 -6.11
N ASP A 93 -26.11 1.54 -5.05
CA ASP A 93 -26.66 0.22 -4.79
C ASP A 93 -25.62 -0.92 -4.89
N CYS A 94 -24.36 -0.61 -4.60
CA CYS A 94 -23.26 -1.55 -4.59
C CYS A 94 -22.68 -1.71 -3.18
N THR A 95 -21.94 -2.80 -2.95
CA THR A 95 -21.24 -2.99 -1.68
C THR A 95 -20.20 -1.90 -1.48
N THR A 96 -20.25 -1.22 -0.33
CA THR A 96 -19.34 -0.10 -0.07
C THR A 96 -17.97 -0.59 0.36
N SER A 97 -16.94 -0.10 -0.34
CA SER A 97 -15.53 -0.33 0.00
C SER A 97 -14.78 0.99 0.22
N VAL A 98 -13.57 0.93 0.77
CA VAL A 98 -12.71 2.12 0.88
C VAL A 98 -12.39 2.68 -0.51
N THR A 99 -12.10 1.82 -1.49
CA THR A 99 -11.89 2.23 -2.88
C THR A 99 -13.12 2.98 -3.41
N HIS A 100 -14.31 2.42 -3.18
CA HIS A 100 -15.55 3.04 -3.61
C HIS A 100 -15.70 4.46 -3.02
N ILE A 101 -15.54 4.61 -1.71
CA ILE A 101 -15.67 5.90 -1.02
C ILE A 101 -14.62 6.90 -1.54
N LEU A 102 -13.36 6.48 -1.66
CA LEU A 102 -12.27 7.38 -1.98
C LEU A 102 -12.30 7.83 -3.44
N ILE A 103 -12.53 6.91 -4.40
CA ILE A 103 -12.24 7.20 -5.81
C ILE A 103 -13.41 6.95 -6.78
N GLU A 104 -14.45 6.18 -6.41
CA GLU A 104 -15.49 5.77 -7.38
C GLU A 104 -16.85 6.44 -7.14
N CYS A 105 -17.24 6.62 -5.87
CA CYS A 105 -18.60 7.00 -5.50
C CYS A 105 -18.95 8.41 -6.01
N PRO A 106 -19.95 8.59 -6.89
CA PRO A 106 -20.30 9.89 -7.45
C PRO A 106 -20.74 10.91 -6.40
N LEU A 107 -21.27 10.45 -5.26
CA LEU A 107 -21.67 11.29 -4.12
C LEU A 107 -20.53 12.20 -3.65
N PHE A 108 -19.28 11.74 -3.77
CA PHE A 108 -18.10 12.47 -3.29
C PHE A 108 -17.33 13.22 -4.39
N ASN A 109 -17.90 13.35 -5.60
CA ASN A 109 -17.24 14.02 -6.73
C ASN A 109 -16.92 15.48 -6.43
N SER A 110 -17.83 16.22 -5.82
CA SER A 110 -17.60 17.64 -5.50
C SER A 110 -16.48 17.82 -4.48
N GLN A 111 -16.42 16.95 -3.46
CA GLN A 111 -15.34 16.96 -2.48
C GLN A 111 -14.01 16.52 -3.11
N ARG A 112 -14.00 15.52 -4.00
CA ARG A 112 -12.80 15.16 -4.75
C ARG A 112 -12.28 16.33 -5.57
N GLN A 113 -13.16 17.01 -6.30
CA GLN A 113 -12.79 18.20 -7.06
C GLN A 113 -12.24 19.31 -6.16
N HIS A 114 -12.86 19.55 -4.99
CA HIS A 114 -12.40 20.58 -4.07
C HIS A 114 -11.03 20.28 -3.44
N PHE A 115 -10.81 19.04 -2.96
CA PHE A 115 -9.60 18.69 -2.21
C PHE A 115 -8.45 18.16 -3.07
N PHE A 116 -8.77 17.52 -4.21
CA PHE A 116 -7.79 16.88 -5.11
C PHE A 116 -7.68 17.57 -6.47
N GLN A 117 -8.52 18.58 -6.75
CA GLN A 117 -8.56 19.31 -8.03
C GLN A 117 -8.89 18.43 -9.25
N THR A 118 -9.43 17.23 -8.99
CA THR A 118 -9.88 16.28 -10.01
C THR A 118 -10.89 15.29 -9.40
N THR A 119 -11.81 14.77 -10.20
CA THR A 119 -12.67 13.63 -9.85
C THR A 119 -11.99 12.30 -10.12
N SER A 120 -11.04 12.25 -11.06
CA SER A 120 -10.32 11.05 -11.45
C SER A 120 -9.03 10.96 -10.65
N VAL A 121 -9.04 10.11 -9.62
CA VAL A 121 -7.93 9.89 -8.69
C VAL A 121 -7.66 8.38 -8.60
N THR A 122 -6.39 8.02 -8.48
CA THR A 122 -6.01 6.63 -8.21
C THR A 122 -5.82 6.42 -6.71
N LEU A 123 -6.07 5.19 -6.24
CA LEU A 123 -5.86 4.86 -4.83
C LEU A 123 -4.39 5.05 -4.42
N SER A 124 -3.45 4.71 -5.31
CA SER A 124 -2.01 4.92 -5.09
C SER A 124 -1.65 6.41 -4.95
N ALA A 125 -2.27 7.31 -5.73
CA ALA A 125 -2.04 8.74 -5.56
C ALA A 125 -2.55 9.29 -4.22
N LEU A 126 -3.60 8.69 -3.65
CA LEU A 126 -4.17 9.13 -2.38
C LEU A 126 -3.46 8.54 -1.16
N VAL A 127 -3.20 7.23 -1.17
CA VAL A 127 -2.72 6.47 0.00
C VAL A 127 -1.42 5.70 -0.27
N GLY A 128 -0.73 5.93 -1.38
CA GLY A 128 0.52 5.27 -1.74
C GLY A 128 1.72 5.72 -0.89
N PHE A 129 2.92 5.70 -1.48
CA PHE A 129 4.16 6.01 -0.74
C PHE A 129 4.21 7.44 -0.26
N SER A 130 3.68 8.36 -1.06
CA SER A 130 3.45 9.75 -0.68
C SER A 130 1.94 10.01 -0.69
N PRO A 131 1.26 9.90 0.46
CA PRO A 131 -0.17 10.16 0.54
C PRO A 131 -0.50 11.61 0.23
N HIS A 132 -1.66 11.84 -0.40
CA HIS A 132 -2.09 13.18 -0.76
C HIS A 132 -2.26 14.07 0.47
N ASN A 133 -1.70 15.29 0.44
CA ASN A 133 -1.68 16.22 1.57
C ASN A 133 -3.08 16.57 2.12
N GLN A 134 -4.09 16.70 1.24
CA GLN A 134 -5.47 16.99 1.61
C GLN A 134 -6.33 15.76 1.92
N LEU A 135 -5.78 14.53 1.90
CA LEU A 135 -6.54 13.30 2.15
C LEU A 135 -7.32 13.37 3.48
N PHE A 136 -6.66 13.78 4.56
CA PHE A 136 -7.30 13.83 5.86
C PHE A 136 -8.39 14.90 5.95
N SER A 137 -8.24 16.02 5.24
CA SER A 137 -9.25 17.07 5.14
C SER A 137 -10.48 16.55 4.38
N PHE A 138 -10.26 15.87 3.25
CA PHE A 138 -11.29 15.18 2.49
C PHE A 138 -12.06 14.16 3.34
N LEU A 139 -11.34 13.29 4.07
CA LEU A 139 -11.97 12.27 4.92
C LEU A 139 -12.88 12.88 6.00
N LYS A 140 -12.50 14.05 6.53
CA LYS A 140 -13.31 14.77 7.53
C LYS A 140 -14.53 15.41 6.88
N SER A 141 -14.39 15.99 5.68
CA SER A 141 -15.50 16.68 5.00
C SER A 141 -16.62 15.73 4.57
N ILE A 142 -16.29 14.49 4.25
CA ILE A 142 -17.29 13.45 3.93
C ILE A 142 -17.77 12.66 5.16
N GLY A 143 -17.32 13.02 6.37
CA GLY A 143 -17.69 12.34 7.62
C GLY A 143 -17.08 10.93 7.80
N PHE A 144 -16.26 10.46 6.87
CA PHE A 144 -15.69 9.10 6.91
C PHE A 144 -14.56 8.95 7.94
N TYR A 145 -13.89 10.03 8.32
CA TYR A 145 -12.74 10.02 9.25
C TYR A 145 -13.02 9.31 10.59
N THR A 146 -14.23 9.45 11.13
CA THR A 146 -14.62 8.84 12.42
C THR A 146 -15.06 7.37 12.31
N LEU A 147 -15.21 6.88 11.08
CA LEU A 147 -15.66 5.53 10.76
C LEU A 147 -14.49 4.60 10.37
N ILE A 148 -13.26 5.12 10.38
CA ILE A 148 -12.00 4.39 10.10
C ILE A 148 -11.49 3.73 11.37
#